data_AF-A0A9J6DXB6-F1
#
_entry.id   AF-A0A9J6DXB6-F1
#
_cell.length_a   1.000
_cell.length_b   1.000
_cell.length_c   1.000
_cell.angle_alpha   90.00
_cell.angle_beta   90.00
_cell.angle_gamma   90.00
#
_symmetry.space_group_name_H-M   'P 1'
#
loop_
_entity.id
_entity.type
_entity.pdbx_description
1 polymer ?
#
loop_
_entity_poly.entity_id
_entity_poly.type
_entity_poly.pdbx_seq_one_letter_code
_entity_poly.pdbx_strand_id
1 'polypeptide(L)'
;MLSRSWADVKKEAIQNCFRRTGFRMPGDDTPNSDSTEDTAGVSAEVWNELAEFPGAIDGSTFDEFVSADDDVPIMGQFQDEDYIADAVPTTSQSDSNMEIDDGPLPTSSEVISALALVRRYCFNVKVAASPTHWTT
;
A
#
# COMPACT_ATOMS: atom_id res chain seq x y z
N MET A 1 -3.15 18.58 -6.55
CA MET A 1 -2.22 18.73 -5.40
C MET A 1 -1.02 17.76 -5.43
N LEU A 2 -1.04 16.69 -6.24
CA LEU A 2 0.08 15.75 -6.37
C LEU A 2 1.38 16.43 -6.83
N SER A 3 1.29 17.37 -7.77
CA SER A 3 2.42 18.17 -8.26
C SER A 3 3.17 18.93 -7.16
N ARG A 4 2.46 19.42 -6.13
CA ARG A 4 3.10 20.03 -4.94
C ARG A 4 3.71 18.99 -4.00
N SER A 5 3.05 17.85 -3.81
CA SER A 5 3.57 16.76 -2.97
C SER A 5 4.89 16.21 -3.49
N TRP A 6 5.10 16.20 -4.81
CA TRP A 6 6.36 15.80 -5.43
C TRP A 6 7.45 16.87 -5.40
N ALA A 7 7.07 18.16 -5.37
CA ALA A 7 8.04 19.27 -5.31
C ALA A 7 8.91 19.24 -4.04
N ASP A 8 8.37 18.72 -2.93
CA ASP A 8 9.08 18.60 -1.66
C ASP A 8 9.90 17.30 -1.53
N VAL A 9 9.75 16.37 -2.48
CA VAL A 9 10.49 15.11 -2.46
C VAL A 9 11.92 15.35 -2.89
N LYS A 10 12.83 15.24 -1.92
CA LYS A 10 14.26 15.38 -2.19
C LYS A 10 14.80 14.20 -2.99
N LYS A 11 15.79 14.46 -3.86
CA LYS A 11 16.49 13.43 -4.64
C LYS A 11 17.05 12.31 -3.76
N GLU A 12 17.53 12.65 -2.56
CA GLU A 12 18.05 11.69 -1.59
C GLU A 12 16.96 10.74 -1.11
N ALA A 13 15.71 11.19 -0.98
CA ALA A 13 14.60 10.34 -0.59
C ALA A 13 14.34 9.26 -1.66
N ILE A 14 14.36 9.65 -2.93
CA ILE A 14 14.22 8.73 -4.07
C ILE A 14 15.37 7.72 -4.08
N GLN A 15 16.62 8.18 -3.97
CA GLN A 15 17.80 7.31 -3.90
C GLN A 15 17.74 6.32 -2.73
N ASN A 16 17.30 6.77 -1.56
CA ASN A 16 17.14 5.94 -0.37
C ASN A 16 16.10 4.84 -0.59
N CYS A 17 15.00 5.12 -1.29
CA CYS A 17 13.99 4.12 -1.66
C CYS A 17 14.57 3.03 -2.56
N PHE A 18 15.25 3.41 -3.65
CA PHE A 18 15.92 2.45 -4.54
C PHE A 18 16.95 1.58 -3.80
N ARG A 19 17.76 2.19 -2.93
CA ARG A 19 18.72 1.48 -2.08
C ARG A 19 18.04 0.47 -1.15
N ARG A 20 16.91 0.85 -0.52
CA ARG A 20 16.14 -0.05 0.38
C ARG A 20 15.53 -1.24 -0.35
N THR A 21 15.15 -1.07 -1.61
CA THR A 21 14.60 -2.15 -2.45
C THR A 21 15.68 -3.05 -3.08
N GLY A 22 16.97 -2.81 -2.80
CA GLY A 22 18.08 -3.64 -3.26
C GLY A 22 18.69 -3.21 -4.60
N PHE A 23 18.19 -2.13 -5.22
CA PHE A 23 18.85 -1.52 -6.37
C PHE A 23 20.06 -0.73 -5.88
N ARG A 24 21.26 -1.27 -6.13
CA ARG A 24 22.53 -0.58 -5.87
C ARG A 24 23.01 0.02 -7.17
N MET A 25 23.22 1.33 -7.21
CA MET A 25 23.87 1.95 -8.36
C MET A 25 25.37 1.61 -8.35
N PRO A 26 25.93 1.08 -9.45
CA PRO A 26 27.36 0.91 -9.57
C PRO A 26 28.03 2.27 -9.83
N GLY A 27 28.78 2.79 -8.85
CA GLY A 27 29.68 3.94 -9.04
C GLY A 27 29.20 5.26 -8.44
N ASP A 28 29.11 5.33 -7.11
CA ASP A 28 28.72 6.52 -6.31
C ASP A 28 29.74 7.69 -6.32
N ASP A 29 30.64 7.75 -7.31
CA ASP A 29 31.74 8.72 -7.41
C ASP A 29 31.70 9.59 -8.68
N THR A 30 30.52 9.77 -9.29
CA THR A 30 30.36 10.78 -10.35
C THR A 30 29.44 11.90 -9.87
N PRO A 31 29.91 13.17 -9.83
CA PRO A 31 29.02 14.29 -9.63
C PRO A 31 28.09 14.30 -10.84
N ASN A 32 26.85 13.89 -10.59
CA ASN A 32 25.80 13.84 -11.60
C ASN A 32 25.66 15.25 -12.16
N SER A 33 26.14 15.42 -13.40
CA SER A 33 25.99 16.65 -14.17
C SER A 33 24.52 17.05 -14.10
N ASP A 34 24.29 18.28 -13.70
CA ASP A 34 22.99 18.94 -13.72
C ASP A 34 22.58 19.12 -15.19
N SER A 35 22.22 18.00 -15.83
CA SER A 35 21.47 18.02 -17.06
C SER A 35 20.02 18.14 -16.63
N THR A 36 19.59 19.37 -16.35
CA THR A 36 18.23 19.79 -16.67
C THR A 36 18.07 19.73 -18.20
N GLU A 37 18.15 18.52 -18.76
CA GLU A 37 17.66 18.31 -20.12
C GLU A 37 16.15 18.51 -20.06
N ASP A 38 15.66 19.33 -20.98
CA ASP A 38 14.26 19.57 -21.26
C ASP A 38 13.52 18.23 -21.43
N THR A 39 13.09 17.64 -20.32
CA THR A 39 12.32 16.39 -20.28
C THR A 39 10.98 16.56 -21.01
N ALA A 40 10.51 17.80 -21.18
CA ALA A 40 9.32 18.15 -21.96
C ALA A 40 9.48 17.91 -23.47
N GLY A 41 10.69 18.08 -24.03
CA GLY A 41 10.96 17.80 -25.45
C GLY A 41 10.94 16.29 -25.71
N VAL A 42 11.73 15.57 -24.91
CA VAL A 42 11.87 14.10 -24.99
C VAL A 42 10.52 13.40 -24.79
N SER A 43 9.63 13.93 -23.93
CA SER A 43 8.33 13.30 -23.67
C SER A 43 7.32 13.46 -24.81
N ALA A 44 7.36 14.59 -25.55
CA ALA A 44 6.49 14.80 -26.70
C ALA A 44 6.91 13.94 -27.90
N GLU A 45 8.22 13.75 -28.10
CA GLU A 45 8.75 12.86 -29.13
C GLU A 45 8.36 11.40 -28.90
N VAL A 46 8.50 10.90 -27.66
CA VAL A 46 8.08 9.54 -27.28
C VAL A 46 6.56 9.36 -27.42
N TRP A 47 5.78 10.40 -27.14
CA TRP A 47 4.33 10.38 -27.36
C TRP A 47 3.96 10.22 -28.84
N ASN A 48 4.70 10.91 -29.72
CA ASN A 48 4.52 10.76 -31.17
C ASN A 48 4.92 9.37 -31.67
N GLU A 49 5.99 8.78 -31.14
CA GLU A 49 6.36 7.39 -31.44
C GLU A 49 5.27 6.41 -30.98
N LEU A 50 4.68 6.63 -29.80
CA LEU A 50 3.57 5.82 -29.30
C LEU A 50 2.33 5.95 -30.19
N ALA A 51 2.08 7.13 -30.77
CA ALA A 51 0.97 7.38 -31.69
C ALA A 51 1.04 6.55 -32.98
N GLU A 52 2.23 6.08 -33.36
CA GLU A 52 2.42 5.23 -34.54
C GLU A 52 1.81 3.83 -34.36
N PHE A 53 1.57 3.41 -33.11
CA PHE A 53 0.97 2.11 -32.80
C PHE A 53 -0.57 2.18 -32.85
N PRO A 54 -1.24 1.39 -33.71
CA PRO A 54 -2.70 1.40 -33.83
C PRO A 54 -3.38 1.08 -32.50
N GLY A 55 -4.20 2.00 -31.99
CA GLY A 55 -4.95 1.85 -30.74
C GLY A 55 -4.16 2.17 -29.46
N ALA A 56 -2.94 2.71 -29.57
CA ALA A 56 -2.18 3.15 -28.41
C ALA A 56 -2.64 4.52 -27.87
N ILE A 57 -3.19 5.38 -28.73
CA ILE A 57 -3.66 6.71 -28.38
C ILE A 57 -5.04 6.94 -29.01
N ASP A 58 -6.03 7.27 -28.19
CA ASP A 58 -7.41 7.52 -28.60
C ASP A 58 -7.64 8.99 -29.00
N GLY A 59 -6.67 9.58 -29.70
CA GLY A 59 -6.71 10.97 -30.16
C GLY A 59 -6.46 12.03 -29.07
N SER A 60 -6.12 11.62 -27.84
CA SER A 60 -5.69 12.52 -26.77
C SER A 60 -4.31 13.10 -27.05
N THR A 61 -4.15 14.39 -26.80
CA THR A 61 -2.84 15.05 -26.86
C THR A 61 -1.96 14.64 -25.67
N PHE A 62 -0.64 14.86 -25.79
CA PHE A 62 0.29 14.62 -24.68
C PHE A 62 -0.11 15.43 -23.44
N ASP A 63 -0.48 16.71 -23.63
CA ASP A 63 -0.90 17.56 -22.52
C ASP A 63 -2.17 17.05 -21.85
N GLU A 64 -3.17 16.60 -22.63
CA GLU A 64 -4.41 16.00 -22.08
C GLU A 64 -4.13 14.72 -21.29
N PHE A 65 -3.17 13.91 -21.73
CA PHE A 65 -2.76 12.71 -20.99
C PHE A 65 -2.05 13.07 -19.67
N VAL A 66 -1.16 14.06 -19.70
CA VAL A 66 -0.43 14.52 -18.50
C VAL A 66 -1.36 15.17 -17.50
N SER A 67 -2.32 15.97 -17.95
CA SER A 67 -3.28 16.66 -17.09
C SER A 67 -4.51 15.83 -16.75
N ALA A 68 -4.54 14.53 -17.08
CA ALA A 68 -5.74 13.70 -16.95
C ALA A 68 -6.25 13.59 -15.50
N ASP A 69 -5.37 13.74 -14.50
CA ASP A 69 -5.70 13.65 -13.08
C ASP A 69 -5.63 14.99 -12.32
N ASP A 70 -5.39 16.11 -13.00
CA ASP A 70 -5.22 17.42 -12.35
C ASP A 70 -6.49 17.86 -11.60
N ASP A 71 -7.66 17.59 -12.17
CA ASP A 71 -8.97 17.94 -11.62
C ASP A 71 -9.64 16.79 -10.87
N VAL A 72 -8.94 15.67 -10.65
CA VAL A 72 -9.50 14.54 -9.89
C VAL A 72 -9.56 14.91 -8.40
N PRO A 73 -10.74 14.88 -7.77
CA PRO A 73 -10.85 15.12 -6.34
C PRO A 73 -10.05 14.07 -5.56
N ILE A 74 -8.98 14.50 -4.90
CA ILE A 74 -8.04 13.60 -4.20
C ILE A 74 -8.68 13.03 -2.93
N MET A 75 -9.59 13.80 -2.33
CA MET A 75 -10.53 13.40 -1.28
C MET A 75 -11.73 14.36 -1.31
N GLY A 76 -12.91 13.89 -0.91
CA GLY A 76 -13.99 14.79 -0.51
C GLY A 76 -13.55 15.66 0.67
N GLN A 77 -14.09 16.87 0.79
CA GLN A 77 -13.93 17.66 2.02
C GLN A 77 -14.67 16.93 3.14
N PHE A 78 -13.96 16.04 3.84
CA PHE A 78 -14.43 15.53 5.12
C PHE A 78 -14.42 16.70 6.09
N GLN A 79 -15.58 17.04 6.62
CA GLN A 79 -15.64 17.98 7.72
C GLN A 79 -15.17 17.26 9.00
N ASP A 80 -14.71 18.01 10.00
CA ASP A 80 -14.24 17.44 11.26
C ASP A 80 -15.32 16.52 11.89
N GLU A 81 -16.60 16.83 11.67
CA GLU A 81 -17.74 16.03 12.11
C GLU A 81 -17.77 14.63 11.47
N ASP A 82 -17.32 14.47 10.23
CA ASP A 82 -17.27 13.17 9.54
C ASP A 82 -16.17 12.29 10.13
N TYR A 83 -15.03 12.88 10.48
CA TYR A 83 -13.94 12.19 11.17
C TYR A 83 -14.35 11.74 12.58
N ILE A 84 -15.10 12.59 13.30
CA ILE A 84 -15.59 12.25 14.64
C ILE A 84 -16.63 11.13 14.57
N ALA A 85 -17.52 11.16 13.58
CA ALA A 85 -18.53 10.10 13.39
C ALA A 85 -17.89 8.73 13.07
N ASP A 86 -16.78 8.71 12.33
CA ASP A 86 -16.03 7.48 12.03
C ASP A 86 -15.15 7.01 13.20
N ALA A 87 -14.62 7.95 14.00
CA ALA A 87 -13.79 7.66 15.17
C ALA A 87 -14.61 7.21 16.39
N VAL A 88 -15.89 7.55 16.46
CA VAL A 88 -16.77 7.04 17.51
C VAL A 88 -17.25 5.65 17.09
N PRO A 89 -16.86 4.57 17.78
CA PRO A 89 -17.44 3.27 17.51
C PRO A 89 -18.94 3.43 17.69
N THR A 90 -19.68 3.25 16.60
CA THR A 90 -21.13 3.17 16.64
C THR A 90 -21.41 2.01 17.59
N THR A 91 -21.73 2.34 18.84
CA THR A 91 -22.41 1.44 19.77
C THR A 91 -23.81 1.27 19.18
N SER A 92 -23.87 0.51 18.09
CA SER A 92 -25.03 -0.28 17.80
C SER A 92 -25.09 -1.23 18.98
N GLN A 93 -26.07 -0.98 19.83
CA GLN A 93 -26.53 -1.88 20.86
C GLN A 93 -26.84 -3.24 20.20
N SER A 94 -25.82 -4.05 20.00
CA SER A 94 -25.95 -5.49 19.94
C SER A 94 -25.36 -5.97 21.24
N ASP A 95 -26.26 -6.30 22.15
CA ASP A 95 -26.06 -6.76 23.52
C ASP A 95 -25.32 -8.10 23.52
N SER A 96 -24.08 -8.10 23.05
CA SER A 96 -23.12 -9.16 23.30
C SER A 96 -22.20 -8.61 24.37
N ASN A 97 -22.58 -8.88 25.61
CA ASN A 97 -21.76 -8.78 26.80
C ASN A 97 -20.51 -9.67 26.64
N MET A 98 -19.58 -9.26 25.78
CA MET A 98 -18.18 -9.66 25.90
C MET A 98 -17.65 -8.86 27.06
N GLU A 99 -17.65 -9.49 28.22
CA GLU A 99 -16.84 -9.10 29.36
C GLU A 99 -15.40 -8.94 28.85
N ILE A 100 -15.01 -7.70 28.58
CA ILE A 100 -13.61 -7.38 28.28
C ILE A 100 -12.90 -7.59 29.61
N ASP A 101 -12.21 -8.73 29.73
CA ASP A 101 -11.33 -9.02 30.84
C ASP A 101 -10.21 -7.98 30.83
N ASP A 102 -10.39 -6.91 31.61
CA ASP A 102 -9.46 -5.80 31.80
C ASP A 102 -8.26 -6.20 32.69
N GLY A 103 -7.97 -7.50 32.73
CA GLY A 103 -6.85 -8.10 33.43
C GLY A 103 -5.51 -7.62 32.87
N PRO A 104 -4.44 -7.70 33.68
CA PRO A 104 -3.11 -7.33 33.23
C PRO A 104 -2.73 -8.14 31.97
N LEU A 105 -2.14 -7.45 30.99
CA LEU A 105 -1.67 -8.09 29.76
C LEU A 105 -0.76 -9.27 30.11
N PRO A 106 -1.00 -10.47 29.54
CA PRO A 106 -0.20 -11.63 29.85
C PRO A 106 1.24 -11.39 29.42
N THR A 107 2.17 -11.82 30.27
CA THR A 107 3.60 -11.79 29.97
C THR A 107 3.94 -12.78 28.86
N SER A 108 5.05 -12.54 28.15
CA SER A 108 5.51 -13.42 27.08
C SER A 108 5.68 -14.89 27.53
N SER A 109 6.09 -15.12 28.78
CA SER A 109 6.20 -16.47 29.37
C SER A 109 4.86 -17.17 29.52
N GLU A 110 3.81 -16.43 29.88
CA GLU A 110 2.46 -16.97 30.05
C GLU A 110 1.87 -17.33 28.69
N VAL A 111 2.06 -16.48 27.69
CA VAL A 111 1.63 -16.74 26.29
C VAL A 111 2.31 -17.99 25.73
N ILE A 112 3.63 -18.11 25.91
CA ILE A 112 4.38 -19.29 25.43
C ILE A 112 3.92 -20.57 26.13
N SER A 113 3.66 -20.51 27.44
CA SER A 113 3.17 -21.65 28.21
C SER A 113 1.76 -22.07 27.77
N ALA A 114 0.88 -21.11 27.52
CA ALA A 114 -0.48 -21.35 27.00
C ALA A 114 -0.42 -21.99 25.59
N LEU A 115 0.43 -21.49 24.70
CA LEU A 115 0.63 -22.07 23.38
C LEU A 115 1.18 -23.50 23.43
N ALA A 116 2.09 -23.80 24.36
CA ALA A 116 2.60 -25.15 24.57
C ALA A 116 1.48 -26.11 25.01
N LEU A 117 0.56 -25.64 25.87
CA LEU A 117 -0.61 -26.40 26.30
C LEU A 117 -1.54 -26.71 25.12
N VAL A 118 -1.87 -25.70 24.31
CA VAL A 118 -2.73 -25.84 23.13
C VAL A 118 -2.13 -26.83 22.13
N ARG A 119 -0.84 -26.70 21.84
CA ARG A 119 -0.14 -27.65 20.95
C ARG A 119 -0.24 -29.08 21.48
N ARG A 120 0.05 -29.30 22.76
CA ARG A 120 -0.04 -30.63 23.37
C ARG A 120 -1.46 -31.20 23.30
N TYR A 121 -2.48 -30.38 23.48
CA TYR A 121 -3.87 -30.79 23.31
C TYR A 121 -4.15 -31.22 21.86
N CYS A 122 -3.80 -30.38 20.88
CA CYS A 122 -4.01 -30.68 19.46
C CYS A 122 -3.29 -31.94 18.99
N PHE A 123 -2.09 -32.23 19.51
CA PHE A 123 -1.36 -33.46 19.17
C PHE A 123 -1.93 -34.72 19.82
N ASN A 124 -2.62 -34.59 20.96
CA ASN A 124 -3.20 -35.72 21.68
C ASN A 124 -4.67 -35.99 21.29
N VAL A 125 -5.36 -34.99 20.74
CA VAL A 125 -6.66 -35.19 20.08
C VAL A 125 -6.39 -35.73 18.69
N LYS A 126 -6.31 -37.06 18.56
CA LYS A 126 -6.34 -37.73 17.25
C LYS A 126 -7.55 -37.22 16.48
N VAL A 127 -7.30 -36.50 15.38
CA VAL A 127 -8.33 -36.14 14.40
C VAL A 127 -8.99 -37.44 13.97
N ALA A 128 -10.21 -37.67 14.43
CA ALA A 128 -11.07 -38.73 13.94
C ALA A 128 -11.51 -38.36 12.52
N ALA A 129 -10.57 -38.43 11.57
CA ALA A 129 -10.88 -38.37 10.16
C ALA A 129 -11.55 -39.70 9.78
N SER A 130 -12.88 -39.68 9.71
CA SER A 130 -13.64 -40.73 9.04
C SER A 130 -13.23 -40.81 7.57
N PRO A 131 -13.00 -42.01 7.00
CA PRO A 131 -12.70 -42.13 5.58
C PRO A 131 -14.01 -42.05 4.78
N THR A 132 -14.33 -40.87 4.26
CA THR A 132 -15.22 -40.77 3.08
C THR A 132 -14.39 -41.01 1.84
N HIS A 133 -14.43 -42.24 1.32
CA HIS A 133 -14.03 -42.51 -0.06
C HIS A 133 -15.26 -42.97 -0.84
N TRP A 134 -15.84 -42.03 -1.58
CA TRP A 134 -16.77 -42.28 -2.67
C TRP A 134 -15.99 -42.10 -3.97
N THR A 135 -15.80 -43.18 -4.72
CA THR A 135 -15.36 -43.27 -6.13
C THR A 135 -15.41 -44.75 -6.50
N THR A 136 -15.90 -45.26 -7.61
CA THR A 136 -16.68 -44.81 -8.78
C THR A 136 -17.19 -46.11 -9.41
#